data_AF-X1LE56-F1
#
_entry.id   AF-X1LE56-F1
#
_cell.length_a   1.000
_cell.length_b   1.000
_cell.length_c   1.000
_cell.angle_alpha   90.00
_cell.angle_beta   90.00
_cell.angle_gamma   90.00
#
_symmetry.space_group_name_H-M   'P 1'
#
loop_
_entity.id
_entity.type
_entity.pdbx_description
1 polymer ?
#
loop_
_entity_poly.entity_id
_entity_poly.type
_entity_poly.pdbx_seq_one_letter_code
_entity_poly.pdbx_strand_id
1 'polypeptide(L)'
;MRKGLLFKLVKWSRAIRILFGGYKGMEEKHKMFQLPELLTPREIYKRLIDDCYQYNTLSTTFRKQILTLRKLTDIDHQIHLRFYSDRWVSGHWELQPDQWPTQHLQGRDLRALNEGEVFKIRGMLGAR
;
A
#
# COMPACT_ATOMS: atom_id res chain seq x y z
N MET A 1 12.04 7.98 27.40
CA MET A 1 11.52 6.61 27.21
C MET A 1 12.11 6.01 25.94
N ARG A 2 12.78 4.85 26.02
CA ARG A 2 13.57 4.25 24.92
C ARG A 2 12.68 4.03 23.68
N LYS A 3 13.00 4.71 22.57
CA LYS A 3 12.29 4.65 21.27
C LYS A 3 11.91 3.22 20.82
N GLY A 4 12.70 2.22 21.20
CA GLY A 4 12.43 0.80 20.90
C GLY A 4 11.20 0.20 21.60
N LEU A 5 10.81 0.67 22.80
CA LEU A 5 9.63 0.15 23.50
C LEU A 5 8.33 0.62 22.83
N LEU A 6 8.28 1.92 22.46
CA LEU A 6 7.15 2.50 21.73
C LEU A 6 6.97 1.79 20.37
N PHE A 7 8.07 1.58 19.64
CA PHE A 7 8.05 0.85 18.37
C PHE A 7 7.54 -0.59 18.51
N LYS A 8 7.98 -1.32 19.54
CA LYS A 8 7.51 -2.67 19.83
C LYS A 8 6.01 -2.71 20.15
N LEU A 9 5.51 -1.77 20.96
CA LEU A 9 4.08 -1.64 21.29
C LEU A 9 3.24 -1.28 20.06
N VAL A 10 3.74 -0.39 19.19
CA VAL A 10 3.09 -0.06 17.92
C VAL A 10 3.01 -1.30 17.02
N LYS A 11 4.08 -2.08 16.89
CA LYS A 11 4.05 -3.35 16.12
C LYS A 11 3.07 -4.36 16.72
N TRP A 12 3.09 -4.56 18.02
CA TRP A 12 2.21 -5.51 18.72
C TRP A 12 0.73 -5.13 18.59
N SER A 13 0.40 -3.87 18.86
CA SER A 13 -0.95 -3.36 18.68
C SER A 13 -1.41 -3.41 17.22
N ARG A 14 -0.49 -3.28 16.25
CA ARG A 14 -0.79 -3.45 14.82
C ARG A 14 -1.11 -4.91 14.48
N ALA A 15 -0.34 -5.87 14.99
CA ALA A 15 -0.58 -7.30 14.80
C ALA A 15 -1.93 -7.74 15.37
N ILE A 16 -2.25 -7.32 16.59
CA ILE A 16 -3.56 -7.57 17.22
C ILE A 16 -4.69 -6.97 16.37
N ARG A 17 -4.54 -5.72 15.92
CA ARG A 17 -5.55 -5.07 15.07
C ARG A 17 -5.76 -5.81 13.75
N ILE A 18 -4.71 -6.30 13.09
CA ILE A 18 -4.83 -7.11 11.87
C ILE A 18 -5.62 -8.40 12.15
N LEU A 19 -5.33 -9.07 13.27
CA LEU A 19 -6.00 -10.33 13.66
C LEU A 19 -7.52 -10.14 13.85
N PHE A 20 -7.93 -9.03 14.47
CA PHE A 20 -9.35 -8.71 14.70
C PHE A 20 -10.02 -7.95 13.54
N GLY A 21 -9.37 -7.85 12.37
CA GLY A 21 -9.93 -7.14 11.21
C GLY A 21 -10.00 -5.62 11.36
N GLY A 22 -9.27 -5.07 12.33
CA GLY A 22 -9.05 -3.63 12.48
C GLY A 22 -8.35 -3.05 11.25
N TYR A 23 -8.68 -1.80 10.93
CA TYR A 23 -8.34 -1.04 9.71
C TYR A 23 -9.19 -1.29 8.46
N LYS A 24 -10.25 -2.11 8.50
CA LYS A 24 -11.23 -2.20 7.39
C LYS A 24 -11.67 -0.83 6.87
N GLY A 25 -12.04 0.11 7.74
CA GLY A 25 -12.47 1.46 7.30
C GLY A 25 -11.40 2.26 6.56
N MET A 26 -10.12 2.09 6.93
CA MET A 26 -8.99 2.71 6.22
C MET A 26 -8.66 1.97 4.93
N GLU A 27 -8.82 0.65 4.90
CA GLU A 27 -8.67 -0.17 3.71
C GLU A 27 -9.72 0.19 2.65
N GLU A 28 -10.99 0.30 3.05
CA GLU A 28 -12.08 0.76 2.18
C GLU A 28 -11.83 2.18 1.64
N LYS A 29 -11.32 3.10 2.47
CA LYS A 29 -11.02 4.48 2.06
C LYS A 29 -10.03 4.57 0.90
N HIS A 30 -9.12 3.61 0.80
CA HIS A 30 -8.06 3.60 -0.22
C HIS A 30 -8.29 2.59 -1.34
N LYS A 31 -9.44 1.90 -1.37
CA LYS A 31 -9.80 1.06 -2.51
C LYS A 31 -10.01 1.93 -3.74
N MET A 32 -9.42 1.48 -4.84
CA MET A 32 -9.44 2.21 -6.10
C MET A 32 -10.36 1.52 -7.11
N PHE A 33 -10.13 0.23 -7.37
CA PHE A 33 -10.87 -0.55 -8.36
C PHE A 33 -10.65 -2.05 -8.14
N GLN A 34 -11.41 -2.86 -8.88
CA GLN A 34 -11.21 -4.31 -8.97
C GLN A 34 -10.54 -4.69 -10.28
N LEU A 35 -9.65 -5.67 -10.23
CA LEU A 35 -9.09 -6.29 -11.42
C LEU A 35 -10.17 -7.09 -12.15
N PRO A 36 -10.17 -7.08 -13.50
CA PRO A 36 -11.15 -7.83 -14.29
C PRO A 36 -11.01 -9.34 -14.06
N GLU A 37 -9.78 -9.82 -13.86
CA GLU A 37 -9.42 -11.21 -13.56
C GLU A 37 -8.46 -11.28 -12.37
N LEU A 38 -8.34 -12.46 -11.77
CA LEU A 38 -7.38 -12.66 -10.68
C LEU A 38 -5.97 -12.83 -11.26
N LEU A 39 -5.14 -11.82 -11.08
CA LEU A 39 -3.72 -11.88 -11.47
C LEU A 39 -2.87 -12.44 -10.34
N THR A 40 -1.87 -13.24 -10.68
CA THR A 40 -0.86 -13.70 -9.73
C THR A 40 0.06 -12.54 -9.33
N PRO A 41 0.70 -12.59 -8.14
CA PRO A 41 1.67 -11.58 -7.74
C PRO A 41 2.80 -11.35 -8.77
N ARG A 42 3.23 -12.42 -9.46
CA ARG A 42 4.28 -12.34 -10.48
C ARG A 42 3.81 -11.58 -11.72
N GLU A 43 2.57 -11.79 -12.17
CA GLU A 43 1.99 -11.07 -13.30
C GLU A 43 1.79 -9.59 -12.96
N ILE A 44 1.25 -9.30 -11.77
CA ILE A 44 1.08 -7.92 -11.29
C ILE A 44 2.43 -7.20 -11.27
N TYR A 45 3.47 -7.82 -10.70
CA TYR A 45 4.80 -7.23 -10.65
C TYR A 45 5.37 -6.98 -12.06
N LYS A 46 5.29 -7.98 -12.96
CA LYS A 46 5.74 -7.82 -14.35
C LYS A 46 5.06 -6.68 -15.09
N ARG A 47 3.78 -6.41 -14.82
CA ARG A 47 3.02 -5.33 -15.47
C ARG A 47 3.37 -3.93 -14.95
N LEU A 48 3.95 -3.81 -13.75
CA LEU A 48 4.19 -2.54 -13.08
C LEU A 48 5.67 -2.17 -12.95
N ILE A 49 6.59 -3.13 -13.11
CA ILE A 49 8.02 -2.93 -12.93
C ILE A 49 8.62 -1.89 -13.89
N ASP A 50 8.13 -1.83 -15.12
CA ASP A 50 8.60 -0.86 -16.13
C ASP A 50 8.25 0.59 -15.76
N ASP A 51 7.25 0.80 -14.91
CA ASP A 51 6.91 2.11 -14.33
C ASP A 51 7.56 2.32 -12.95
N CYS A 52 8.62 1.58 -12.65
CA CYS A 52 9.43 1.63 -11.44
C CYS A 52 8.72 1.21 -10.15
N TYR A 53 7.62 0.44 -10.23
CA TYR A 53 7.04 -0.15 -9.03
C TYR A 53 7.90 -1.32 -8.54
N GLN A 54 8.30 -1.24 -7.28
CA GLN A 54 9.13 -2.24 -6.60
C GLN A 54 8.39 -2.87 -5.43
N TYR A 55 8.84 -4.05 -5.00
CA TYR A 55 8.28 -4.68 -3.81
C TYR A 55 8.44 -3.78 -2.57
N ASN A 56 7.36 -3.57 -1.82
CA ASN A 56 7.43 -2.78 -0.59
C ASN A 56 7.70 -3.70 0.62
N THR A 57 8.94 -3.72 1.09
CA THR A 57 9.35 -4.48 2.28
C THR A 57 8.77 -3.94 3.58
N LEU A 58 8.37 -2.67 3.61
CA LEU A 58 7.87 -1.96 4.79
C LEU A 58 6.35 -1.75 4.71
N SER A 59 5.61 -2.80 4.34
CA SER A 59 4.14 -2.78 4.34
C SER A 59 3.58 -3.65 5.47
N THR A 60 2.41 -3.27 5.97
CA THR A 60 1.56 -4.22 6.69
C THR A 60 0.77 -5.07 5.74
N THR A 61 0.63 -6.33 6.13
CA THR A 61 -0.22 -7.32 5.47
C THR A 61 -1.63 -7.21 6.07
N PHE A 62 -2.58 -6.84 5.22
CA PHE A 62 -4.01 -6.94 5.55
C PHE A 62 -4.55 -8.33 5.22
N ARG A 63 -5.74 -8.65 5.75
CA ARG A 63 -6.43 -9.90 5.40
C ARG A 63 -6.63 -9.95 3.88
N LYS A 64 -6.35 -11.10 3.25
CA LYS A 64 -6.39 -11.32 1.79
C LYS A 64 -5.37 -10.57 0.95
N GLN A 65 -4.49 -9.75 1.53
CA GLN A 65 -3.44 -9.09 0.74
C GLN A 65 -2.45 -10.14 0.19
N ILE A 66 -2.26 -10.14 -1.13
CA ILE A 66 -1.37 -11.09 -1.84
C ILE A 66 -0.06 -10.45 -2.31
N LEU A 67 -0.04 -9.13 -2.47
CA LEU A 67 1.14 -8.39 -2.92
C LEU A 67 1.07 -6.94 -2.46
N THR A 68 2.24 -6.33 -2.26
CA THR A 68 2.36 -4.89 -2.07
C THR A 68 3.55 -4.35 -2.85
N LEU A 69 3.32 -3.22 -3.51
CA LEU A 69 4.32 -2.54 -4.33
C LEU A 69 4.39 -1.06 -3.93
N ARG A 70 5.55 -0.45 -4.12
CA ARG A 70 5.77 0.99 -3.94
C ARG A 70 6.45 1.58 -5.17
N LYS A 71 6.19 2.84 -5.46
CA LYS A 71 6.94 3.65 -6.42
C LYS A 71 7.33 4.95 -5.75
N LEU A 72 8.61 5.32 -5.80
CA LEU A 72 9.04 6.65 -5.38
C LEU A 72 8.54 7.69 -6.38
N THR A 73 7.88 8.73 -5.89
CA THR A 73 7.48 9.87 -6.75
C THR A 73 8.52 10.97 -6.74
N ASP A 74 9.21 11.12 -5.60
CA ASP A 74 10.26 12.08 -5.34
C ASP A 74 11.14 11.55 -4.18
N ILE A 75 12.00 12.40 -3.63
CA ILE A 75 12.91 12.05 -2.53
C ILE A 75 12.18 11.77 -1.21
N ASP A 76 10.98 12.31 -1.02
CA ASP A 76 10.26 12.27 0.25
C ASP A 76 9.02 11.38 0.20
N HIS A 77 8.48 11.10 -0.98
CA HIS A 77 7.17 10.44 -1.12
C HIS A 77 7.18 9.20 -2.00
N GLN A 78 6.14 8.40 -1.79
CA GLN A 78 5.87 7.19 -2.53
C GLN A 78 4.37 7.04 -2.83
N ILE A 79 4.08 6.34 -3.92
CA ILE A 79 2.81 5.66 -4.14
C ILE A 79 2.93 4.26 -3.57
N HIS A 80 2.09 3.91 -2.60
CA HIS A 80 1.99 2.58 -2.02
C HIS A 80 0.74 1.87 -2.55
N LEU A 81 0.92 0.71 -3.20
CA LEU A 81 -0.14 -0.15 -3.70
C LEU A 81 -0.25 -1.46 -2.91
N ARG A 82 -1.47 -1.98 -2.82
CA ARG A 82 -1.77 -3.30 -2.29
C ARG A 82 -2.76 -4.01 -3.19
N PHE A 83 -2.56 -5.32 -3.32
CA PHE A 83 -3.37 -6.21 -4.13
C PHE A 83 -3.93 -7.31 -3.25
N TYR A 84 -5.19 -7.67 -3.49
CA TYR A 84 -5.94 -8.60 -2.65
C TYR A 84 -6.44 -9.80 -3.46
N SER A 85 -6.58 -10.95 -2.81
CA SER A 85 -7.05 -12.18 -3.45
C SER A 85 -8.52 -12.13 -3.92
N ASP A 86 -9.28 -11.12 -3.50
CA ASP A 86 -10.63 -10.83 -4.01
C ASP A 86 -10.64 -9.76 -5.11
N ARG A 87 -9.51 -9.59 -5.80
CA ARG A 87 -9.28 -8.70 -6.96
C ARG A 87 -9.29 -7.21 -6.65
N TRP A 88 -9.54 -6.80 -5.41
CA TRP A 88 -9.40 -5.38 -5.06
C TRP A 88 -7.96 -4.91 -5.19
N VAL A 89 -7.83 -3.64 -5.55
CA VAL A 89 -6.58 -2.88 -5.52
C VAL A 89 -6.80 -1.64 -4.66
N SER A 90 -5.93 -1.43 -3.69
CA SER A 90 -5.90 -0.20 -2.90
C SER A 90 -4.58 0.55 -3.10
N GLY A 91 -4.63 1.86 -2.96
CA GLY A 91 -3.46 2.69 -3.18
C GLY A 91 -3.56 4.06 -2.54
N HIS A 92 -2.41 4.58 -2.13
CA HIS A 92 -2.31 5.92 -1.56
C HIS A 92 -0.92 6.51 -1.81
N TRP A 93 -0.86 7.84 -1.74
CA TRP A 93 0.38 8.61 -1.80
C TRP A 93 0.73 9.10 -0.40
N GLU A 94 1.97 8.95 0.01
CA GLU A 94 2.42 9.21 1.37
C GLU A 94 3.93 9.49 1.42
N LEU A 95 4.40 10.00 2.55
CA LEU A 95 5.82 10.07 2.86
C LEU A 95 6.46 8.67 2.88
N GLN A 96 7.67 8.54 2.35
CA GLN A 96 8.40 7.27 2.40
C GLN A 96 8.91 6.98 3.83
N PRO A 97 8.80 5.72 4.29
CA PRO A 97 9.17 5.35 5.66
C PRO A 97 10.68 5.38 5.91
N ASP A 98 11.49 5.27 4.86
CA ASP A 98 12.96 5.22 4.97
C ASP A 98 13.54 6.57 5.42
N GLN A 99 13.01 7.67 4.87
CA GLN A 99 13.44 9.03 5.18
C GLN A 99 12.63 9.66 6.32
N TRP A 100 11.33 9.37 6.40
CA TRP A 100 10.38 10.06 7.31
C TRP A 100 9.56 9.08 8.18
N PRO A 101 10.19 8.18 8.95
CA PRO A 101 9.51 7.08 9.61
C PRO A 101 8.42 7.52 10.61
N THR A 102 8.64 8.63 11.33
CA THR A 102 7.67 9.09 12.35
C THR A 102 6.48 9.80 11.70
N GLN A 103 6.73 10.66 10.72
CA GLN A 103 5.73 11.43 10.00
C GLN A 103 4.86 10.51 9.14
N HIS A 104 5.47 9.51 8.49
CA HIS A 104 4.78 8.44 7.79
C HIS A 104 3.79 7.71 8.71
N LEU A 105 4.23 7.31 9.91
CA LEU A 105 3.36 6.64 10.89
C LEU A 105 2.23 7.52 11.42
N GLN A 106 2.40 8.84 11.39
CA GLN A 106 1.37 9.83 11.74
C GLN A 106 0.40 10.11 10.60
N GLY A 107 0.65 9.59 9.39
CA GLY A 107 -0.16 9.87 8.20
C GLY A 107 0.00 11.31 7.69
N ARG A 108 1.14 11.95 7.96
CA ARG A 108 1.44 13.26 7.37
C ARG A 108 1.57 13.12 5.86
N ASP A 109 0.94 14.04 5.15
CA ASP A 109 0.89 14.09 3.68
C ASP A 109 0.32 12.80 3.05
N LEU A 110 -0.45 12.03 3.82
CA LEU A 110 -1.18 10.88 3.31
C LEU A 110 -2.42 11.34 2.53
N ARG A 111 -2.52 10.97 1.27
CA ARG A 111 -3.72 11.16 0.45
C ARG A 111 -4.07 9.92 -0.37
N ALA A 112 -5.34 9.83 -0.77
CA ALA A 112 -5.73 8.88 -1.81
C ALA A 112 -5.07 9.24 -3.15
N LEU A 113 -4.93 8.25 -4.03
CA LEU A 113 -4.51 8.51 -5.40
C LEU A 113 -5.58 9.30 -6.15
N ASN A 114 -5.14 10.22 -7.00
CA ASN A 114 -6.03 11.00 -7.86
C ASN A 114 -6.47 10.17 -9.08
N GLU A 115 -7.44 10.67 -9.83
CA GLU A 115 -8.03 9.95 -10.97
C GLU A 115 -7.00 9.60 -12.05
N GLY A 116 -6.03 10.47 -12.33
CA GLY A 116 -4.98 10.22 -13.32
C GLY A 116 -4.02 9.10 -12.89
N GLU A 117 -3.64 9.09 -11.62
CA GLU A 117 -2.81 8.03 -11.02
C GLU A 117 -3.56 6.68 -11.08
N VAL A 118 -4.83 6.68 -10.68
CA VAL A 118 -5.68 5.47 -10.74
C VAL A 118 -5.85 4.99 -12.18
N PHE A 119 -6.14 5.90 -13.12
CA PHE A 119 -6.32 5.59 -14.53
C PHE A 119 -5.07 4.94 -15.13
N LYS A 120 -3.88 5.48 -14.84
CA LYS A 120 -2.62 4.91 -15.32
C LYS A 120 -2.41 3.48 -14.80
N ILE A 121 -2.62 3.26 -13.50
CA ILE A 121 -2.47 1.94 -12.88
C ILE A 121 -3.49 0.95 -13.45
N ARG A 122 -4.74 1.37 -13.65
CA ARG A 122 -5.79 0.58 -14.31
C ARG A 122 -5.36 0.15 -15.72
N GLY A 123 -4.83 1.08 -16.51
CA GLY A 123 -4.33 0.82 -17.86
C GLY A 123 -3.23 -0.23 -17.89
N MET A 124 -2.23 -0.12 -17.01
CA MET A 124 -1.14 -1.10 -16.90
C MET A 124 -1.63 -2.50 -16.49
N LEU A 125 -2.70 -2.57 -15.71
CA LEU A 125 -3.27 -3.82 -15.21
C LEU A 125 -4.38 -4.38 -16.09
N GLY A 126 -4.77 -3.69 -17.16
CA GLY A 126 -5.85 -4.10 -18.06
C GLY A 126 -7.26 -3.93 -17.47
N ALA A 127 -7.41 -3.18 -16.40
CA ALA A 127 -8.70 -2.90 -15.75
C ALA A 127 -9.39 -1.69 -16.41
N ARG A 128 -9.98 -1.89 -17.60
CA ARG A 128 -10.74 -0.84 -18.32
C ARG A 128 -12.04 -0.46 -17.62
#